data_AF-A0A2E9T9C4-F1
#
_entry.id   AF-A0A2E9T9C4-F1
#
_cell.length_a   1.000
_cell.length_b   1.000
_cell.length_c   1.000
_cell.angle_alpha   90.00
_cell.angle_beta   90.00
_cell.angle_gamma   90.00
#
_symmetry.space_group_name_H-M   'P 1'
#
loop_
_entity.id
_entity.type
_entity.pdbx_description
1 polymer ?
#
loop_
_entity_poly.entity_id
_entity_poly.type
_entity_poly.pdbx_seq_one_letter_code
_entity_poly.pdbx_strand_id
1 'polypeptide(L)' 'MKNVLITGGAGFISHHLIYYLIKNTDWNIISLDRLDYS' A
#
# COMPACT_ATOMS: atom_id res chain seq x y z
N MET A 1 -10.43 -6.54 12.59
CA MET A 1 -9.86 -6.38 11.23
C MET A 1 -9.73 -4.88 10.95
N LYS A 2 -8.55 -4.38 10.60
CA LYS A 2 -8.35 -2.96 10.24
C LYS A 2 -8.29 -2.84 8.72
N ASN A 3 -8.96 -1.82 8.17
CA ASN A 3 -8.91 -1.48 6.75
C ASN A 3 -7.98 -0.28 6.56
N VAL A 4 -7.07 -0.35 5.58
CA VAL A 4 -6.18 0.76 5.24
C VAL A 4 -6.24 1.04 3.73
N LEU A 5 -6.37 2.32 3.38
CA LEU A 5 -6.28 2.81 2.01
C LEU A 5 -4.92 3.49 1.82
N ILE A 6 -4.17 3.07 0.80
CA ILE A 6 -2.88 3.63 0.42
C ILE A 6 -3.04 4.23 -0.97
N THR A 7 -2.87 5.55 -1.09
CA THR A 7 -2.83 6.26 -2.37
C THR A 7 -1.39 6.42 -2.84
N GLY A 8 -1.14 6.28 -4.14
CA GLY A 8 0.24 6.26 -4.67
C GLY A 8 0.97 4.95 -4.31
N GLY A 9 0.26 3.82 -4.37
CA GLY A 9 0.75 2.50 -3.99
C GLY A 9 2.00 2.00 -4.73
N ALA A 10 2.24 2.48 -5.94
CA ALA A 10 3.39 2.14 -6.78
C ALA A 10 4.62 3.02 -6.51
N GLY A 11 4.54 3.98 -5.58
CA GLY A 11 5.69 4.80 -5.18
C GLY A 11 6.71 4.03 -4.33
N PHE A 12 7.94 4.55 -4.26
CA PHE A 12 9.06 3.96 -3.51
C PHE A 12 8.70 3.65 -2.04
N ILE A 13 8.10 4.60 -1.33
CA ILE A 13 7.71 4.44 0.07
C ILE A 13 6.56 3.44 0.21
N SER A 14 5.52 3.60 -0.63
CA SER A 14 4.32 2.78 -0.56
C SER A 14 4.60 1.30 -0.80
N HIS A 15 5.49 0.98 -1.74
CA HIS A 15 5.91 -0.40 -1.99
C HIS A 15 6.49 -1.07 -0.73
N HIS A 16 7.43 -0.40 -0.05
CA HIS A 16 8.05 -0.94 1.17
C HIS A 16 7.05 -1.01 2.33
N LEU A 17 6.17 -0.02 2.45
CA LEU A 17 5.11 -0.01 3.46
C LEU A 17 4.13 -1.17 3.27
N ILE A 18 3.64 -1.37 2.03
CA ILE A 18 2.71 -2.47 1.70
C ILE A 18 3.38 -3.81 2.01
N TYR A 19 4.65 -4.00 1.62
CA TYR A 19 5.40 -5.20 1.94
C TYR A 19 5.47 -5.45 3.45
N TYR A 20 5.82 -4.43 4.24
CA TYR A 20 5.87 -4.54 5.70
C TYR A 20 4.50 -4.90 6.31
N LEU A 21 3.42 -4.25 5.85
CA LEU A 21 2.07 -4.50 6.36
C LEU A 21 1.59 -5.92 6.05
N ILE A 22 1.84 -6.42 4.84
CA ILE A 22 1.53 -7.82 4.46
C ILE A 22 2.29 -8.82 5.34
N LYS A 23 3.50 -8.48 5.78
CA LYS A 23 4.34 -9.38 6.59
C LYS A 23 4.05 -9.36 8.08
N ASN A 24 3.52 -8.25 8.61
CA ASN A 24 3.42 -8.03 10.05
C ASN A 24 1.99 -7.83 10.56
N THR A 25 0.99 -7.83 9.67
CA THR A 25 -0.39 -7.55 10.05
C THR A 25 -1.39 -8.36 9.23
N ASP A 26 -2.56 -8.62 9.81
CA ASP A 26 -3.74 -9.15 9.12
C ASP A 26 -4.68 -8.01 8.67
N TRP A 27 -4.12 -6.89 8.21
CA TRP A 27 -4.94 -5.77 7.76
C TRP A 27 -5.45 -6.02 6.34
N ASN A 28 -6.65 -5.52 6.07
CA ASN A 28 -7.17 -5.45 4.72
C ASN A 28 -6.61 -4.19 4.05
N ILE A 29 -5.70 -4.39 3.09
CA ILE A 29 -4.93 -3.34 2.43
C ILE A 29 -5.53 -3.07 1.06
N ILE A 30 -5.96 -1.83 0.82
CA ILE A 30 -6.45 -1.35 -0.46
C ILE A 30 -5.45 -0.34 -1.00
N SER A 31 -4.81 -0.66 -2.13
CA SER A 31 -3.82 0.19 -2.78
C SER A 31 -4.44 0.81 -4.04
N LEU A 32 -4.44 2.14 -4.12
CA LEU A 32 -4.95 2.92 -5.25
C LEU A 32 -3.81 3.74 -5.85
N ASP A 33 -3.60 3.61 -7.15
CA ASP A 33 -2.60 4.38 -7.88
C ASP A 33 -3.13 4.76 -9.26
N ARG A 34 -2.69 5.91 -9.76
CA ARG A 34 -2.98 6.38 -11.12
C ARG A 34 -2.07 5.69 -12.15
N LEU A 35 -0.96 5.08 -11.71
CA LEU A 35 0.03 4.39 -12.53
C LEU A 35 0.57 5.24 -13.68
N ASP A 36 0.63 6.55 -13.47
CA ASP A 36 1.26 7.46 -14.40
C ASP A 36 2.68 7.79 -13.96
N TYR A 37 3.53 8.08 -14.94
CA TYR A 37 4.87 8.58 -14.72
C TYR A 37 4.78 10.10 -14.57
N SER A 38 5.31 10.63 -13.46
CA SER A 38 5.51 12.07 -13.26
C SER A 38 6.93 12.47 -13.66
#